data_AF-A0A6A6G1W8-F1
#
_entry.id   AF-A0A6A6G1W8-F1
#
_cell.length_a   1.000
_cell.length_b   1.000
_cell.length_c   1.000
_cell.angle_alpha   90.00
_cell.angle_beta   90.00
_cell.angle_gamma   90.00
#
_symmetry.space_group_name_H-M   'P 1'
#
loop_
_entity.id
_entity.type
_entity.pdbx_description
1 polymer ?
#
loop_
_entity_poly.entity_id
_entity_poly.type
_entity_poly.pdbx_seq_one_letter_code
_entity_poly.pdbx_strand_id
1 'polypeptide(L)'
;CTRLGYTPPRYEMFSDRRGGRTAWSSTVEVNGKTYHARYWYDGSYANNAKEDAAEVALQKLGIVPTPRSPYQPPSRYGTLQ
;
A
#
# COMPACT_ATOMS: atom_id res chain seq x y z
N CYS A 1 -16.24 -0.47 4.33
CA CYS A 1 -16.83 0.85 4.68
C CYS A 1 -18.33 0.78 4.88
N THR A 2 -19.13 0.41 3.87
CA THR A 2 -20.61 0.41 3.94
C THR A 2 -21.19 -0.29 5.18
N ARG A 3 -20.74 -1.53 5.48
CA ARG A 3 -21.20 -2.28 6.66
C ARG A 3 -20.92 -1.58 8.00
N LEU A 4 -19.88 -0.75 8.06
CA LEU A 4 -19.46 -0.03 9.25
C LEU A 4 -19.94 1.44 9.27
N GLY A 5 -20.74 1.86 8.28
CA GLY A 5 -21.21 3.24 8.14
C GLY A 5 -20.11 4.25 7.77
N TYR A 6 -18.93 3.79 7.36
CA TYR A 6 -17.85 4.68 6.93
C TYR A 6 -18.08 5.18 5.52
N THR A 7 -17.57 6.38 5.24
CA THR A 7 -17.44 6.90 3.88
C THR A 7 -16.63 5.94 2.99
N PRO A 8 -16.86 5.94 1.67
CA PRO A 8 -16.01 5.22 0.74
C PRO A 8 -14.53 5.58 0.93
N PRO A 9 -13.60 4.61 0.84
CA PRO A 9 -12.19 4.87 1.04
C PRO A 9 -11.66 5.80 -0.06
N ARG A 10 -10.89 6.82 0.32
CA ARG A 10 -10.22 7.72 -0.62
C ARG A 10 -8.76 7.32 -0.77
N TYR A 11 -8.33 7.07 -2.00
CA TYR A 11 -6.95 6.71 -2.30
C TYR A 11 -6.18 7.90 -2.87
N GLU A 12 -4.92 8.05 -2.47
CA GLU A 12 -3.97 8.94 -3.14
C GLU A 12 -2.80 8.11 -3.65
N MET A 13 -2.30 8.47 -4.84
CA MET A 13 -1.21 7.77 -5.51
C MET A 13 0.03 8.66 -5.54
N PHE A 14 1.16 8.07 -5.22
CA PHE A 14 2.48 8.72 -5.27
C PHE A 14 3.33 8.01 -6.32
N SER A 15 4.06 8.78 -7.13
CA SER A 15 4.95 8.26 -8.16
C SER A 15 6.35 8.85 -8.05
N ASP A 16 7.37 8.03 -8.24
CA ASP A 16 8.78 8.41 -8.19
C ASP A 16 9.51 7.88 -9.44
N ARG A 17 10.24 8.74 -10.16
CA ARG A 17 10.93 8.37 -11.41
C ARG A 17 12.36 7.91 -11.12
N ARG A 18 12.65 6.64 -11.41
CA ARG A 18 13.92 5.96 -11.12
C ARG A 18 14.61 5.48 -12.39
N GLY A 19 15.26 6.42 -13.09
CA GLY A 19 16.13 6.11 -14.24
C GLY A 19 15.44 5.30 -15.34
N GLY A 20 14.22 5.70 -15.73
CA GLY A 20 13.42 5.03 -16.77
C GLY A 20 12.26 4.18 -16.22
N ARG A 21 12.29 3.81 -14.94
CA ARG A 21 11.18 3.13 -14.25
C ARG A 21 10.38 4.12 -13.41
N THR A 22 9.13 3.79 -13.10
CA THR A 22 8.31 4.53 -12.13
C THR A 22 8.09 3.64 -10.93
N ALA A 23 8.39 4.13 -9.74
CA ALA A 23 7.97 3.50 -8.51
C ALA A 23 6.65 4.13 -8.06
N TRP A 24 5.72 3.33 -7.53
CA TRP A 24 4.41 3.74 -7.06
C TRP A 24 4.23 3.43 -5.58
N SER A 25 3.65 4.36 -4.84
CA SER A 25 3.13 4.13 -3.50
C SER A 25 1.72 4.69 -3.39
N SER A 26 1.01 4.41 -2.31
CA SER A 26 -0.35 4.89 -2.11
C SER A 26 -0.67 5.11 -0.64
N THR A 27 -1.63 5.99 -0.39
CA THR A 27 -2.36 6.07 0.87
C THR A 27 -3.83 5.72 0.64
N VAL A 28 -4.48 5.22 1.70
CA VAL A 28 -5.93 5.11 1.78
C VAL A 28 -6.42 5.82 3.04
N GLU A 29 -7.41 6.67 2.88
CA GLU A 29 -8.15 7.28 3.99
C GLU A 29 -9.40 6.45 4.26
N VAL A 30 -9.55 5.98 5.50
CA VAL A 30 -10.72 5.27 6.00
C VAL A 30 -11.15 5.91 7.32
N ASN A 31 -12.39 6.39 7.38
CA ASN A 31 -12.97 7.00 8.59
C ASN A 31 -12.11 8.15 9.16
N GLY A 32 -11.63 9.05 8.29
CA GLY A 32 -10.79 10.19 8.67
C GLY A 32 -9.36 9.83 9.09
N LYS A 33 -8.94 8.57 8.95
CA LYS A 33 -7.59 8.12 9.23
C LYS A 33 -6.89 7.62 7.97
N THR A 34 -5.67 8.11 7.77
CA THR A 34 -4.83 7.75 6.62
C THR A 34 -3.90 6.59 6.95
N TYR A 35 -3.79 5.66 6.00
CA TYR A 35 -2.92 4.49 6.06
C TYR A 35 -2.05 4.44 4.82
N HIS A 36 -0.74 4.25 5.01
CA HIS A 36 0.24 4.24 3.93
C HIS A 36 0.52 2.80 3.50
N ALA A 37 0.76 2.61 2.20
CA ALA A 37 1.44 1.44 1.70
C ALA A 37 2.83 1.34 2.37
N ARG A 38 3.26 0.11 2.62
CA ARG A 38 4.53 -0.27 3.23
C ARG A 38 5.70 -0.08 2.28
N TYR A 39 5.46 -0.19 0.98
CA TYR A 39 6.52 -0.24 -0.02
C TYR A 39 6.26 0.68 -1.23
N TRP A 40 7.30 0.79 -2.04
CA TRP A 40 7.26 1.33 -3.39
C TRP A 40 7.27 0.17 -4.39
N TYR A 41 6.32 0.19 -5.32
CA TYR A 41 6.07 -0.87 -6.29
C TYR A 41 6.54 -0.42 -7.67
N ASP A 42 7.16 -1.30 -8.46
CA ASP A 42 7.63 -0.96 -9.81
C ASP A 42 6.47 -0.66 -10.78
N GLY A 43 6.77 -0.12 -11.97
CA GLY A 43 5.86 0.68 -12.79
C GLY A 43 4.52 0.02 -13.11
N SER A 44 4.52 -1.28 -13.35
CA SER A 44 3.31 -2.06 -13.69
C SER A 44 2.45 -2.42 -12.48
N TYR A 45 2.90 -2.13 -11.26
CA TYR A 45 2.30 -2.60 -10.00
C TYR A 45 1.69 -1.47 -9.16
N ALA A 46 1.19 -0.41 -9.81
CA ALA A 46 0.49 0.69 -9.13
C ALA A 46 -0.74 0.21 -8.33
N ASN A 47 -1.44 -0.83 -8.80
CA ASN A 47 -2.56 -1.41 -8.07
C ASN A 47 -2.11 -2.11 -6.79
N ASN A 48 -0.96 -2.78 -6.80
CA ASN A 48 -0.40 -3.41 -5.60
C ASN A 48 -0.13 -2.37 -4.50
N ALA A 49 0.23 -1.14 -4.86
CA ALA A 49 0.37 -0.06 -3.88
C ALA A 49 -0.97 0.28 -3.19
N LYS A 50 -2.08 0.31 -3.94
CA LYS A 50 -3.43 0.53 -3.38
C LYS A 50 -3.87 -0.63 -2.49
N GLU A 51 -3.70 -1.86 -2.97
CA GLU A 51 -4.02 -3.07 -2.23
C GLU A 51 -3.23 -3.14 -0.92
N ASP A 52 -1.96 -2.74 -0.95
CA ASP A 52 -1.11 -2.71 0.23
C ASP A 52 -1.56 -1.67 1.26
N ALA A 53 -1.92 -0.45 0.83
CA ALA A 53 -2.50 0.56 1.71
C ALA A 53 -3.83 0.07 2.33
N ALA A 54 -4.67 -0.60 1.54
CA ALA A 54 -5.94 -1.18 2.00
C ALA A 54 -5.72 -2.31 3.02
N GLU A 55 -4.76 -3.20 2.76
CA GLU A 55 -4.38 -4.28 3.67
C GLU A 55 -3.87 -3.72 5.01
N VAL A 56 -3.03 -2.68 4.98
CA VAL A 56 -2.59 -1.97 6.19
C VAL A 56 -3.79 -1.38 6.95
N ALA A 57 -4.74 -0.75 6.25
CA ALA A 57 -5.94 -0.22 6.90
C ALA A 57 -6.77 -1.33 7.57
N LEU A 58 -7.01 -2.44 6.87
CA LEU A 58 -7.77 -3.59 7.40
C LEU A 58 -7.09 -4.19 8.64
N GLN A 59 -5.77 -4.35 8.61
CA GLN A 59 -4.99 -4.84 9.75
C GLN A 59 -5.09 -3.90 10.95
N LYS A 60 -4.96 -2.59 10.72
CA LYS A 60 -5.05 -1.58 11.79
C LYS A 60 -6.47 -1.42 12.33
N LEU A 61 -7.49 -1.75 11.55
CA LEU A 61 -8.89 -1.81 11.98
C LEU A 61 -9.25 -3.14 12.64
N GLY A 62 -8.32 -4.10 12.71
CA GLY A 62 -8.56 -5.43 13.30
C GLY A 62 -9.52 -6.30 12.49
N ILE A 63 -9.75 -5.97 11.22
CA ILE A 63 -10.64 -6.72 10.32
C ILE A 63 -9.95 -7.98 9.79
N VAL A 64 -8.65 -7.87 9.50
CA VAL A 64 -7.82 -9.00 9.08
C VAL A 64 -6.64 -9.17 10.06
N PRO A 65 -6.14 -10.41 10.25
CA PRO A 65 -4.98 -10.64 11.09
C PRO A 65 -3.74 -9.93 10.55
N THR A 66 -2.95 -9.32 11.43
CA THR A 66 -1.59 -8.92 11.06
C THR A 66 -0.74 -10.18 10.83
N PRO A 67 -0.14 -10.37 9.64
CA PRO A 67 0.69 -11.54 9.38
C PRO A 67 1.87 -11.58 10.36
N ARG A 68 2.15 -12.78 10.88
CA ARG A 68 3.29 -13.06 11.77
C ARG A 68 4.60 -13.16 10.98
N SER A 69 4.88 -12.21 10.10
CA SER A 69 6.20 -11.99 9.49
C SER A 69 6.05 -10.83 8.50
N PRO A 70 6.95 -9.82 8.50
CA PRO A 70 7.01 -8.90 7.37
C PRO A 70 7.41 -9.72 6.14
N TYR A 71 6.45 -9.89 5.22
CA TYR A 71 6.67 -10.47 3.90
C TYR A 71 7.94 -9.86 3.28
N GLN A 72 8.97 -10.69 3.08
CA GLN A 72 10.20 -10.26 2.42
C GLN A 72 9.87 -10.07 0.93
N PRO A 73 9.99 -8.85 0.37
CA PRO A 73 9.84 -8.70 -1.07
C PRO A 73 10.87 -9.59 -1.77
N PRO A 74 10.51 -10.27 -2.88
CA PRO A 74 11.49 -11.03 -3.65
C PRO A 74 12.66 -10.12 -4.02
N SER A 75 13.89 -10.56 -3.71
CA SER A 75 15.17 -9.85 -3.83
C SER A 75 15.59 -9.42 -5.24
N ARG A 76 14.63 -9.20 -6.15
CA ARG A 76 14.84 -8.86 -7.57
C ARG A 76 15.07 -7.37 -7.82
N TYR A 77 15.11 -6.53 -6.79
CA TYR A 77 15.59 -5.15 -6.90
C TYR A 77 16.91 -5.04 -6.14
N GLY A 78 17.98 -5.42 -6.84
CA GLY A 78 19.33 -5.55 -6.30
C GLY A 78 19.86 -4.27 -5.66
N THR A 79 20.52 -4.48 -4.53
CA THR A 79 21.59 -3.62 -4.03
C THR A 79 22.70 -3.58 -5.10
N LEU A 80 22.85 -2.45 -5.79
CA LEU A 80 24.12 -2.10 -6.43
C LEU A 80 24.99 -1.48 -5.34
N GLN A 81 26.05 -2.20 -4.95
CA GLN A 81 27.26 -1.60 -4.36
C GLN A 81 28.24 -1.32 -5.48
#